data_AF-A0A3A9VTE0-F1
#
_entry.id   AF-A0A3A9VTE0-F1
#
_cell.length_a   1.000
_cell.length_b   1.000
_cell.length_c   1.000
_cell.angle_alpha   90.00
_cell.angle_beta   90.00
_cell.angle_gamma   90.00
#
_symmetry.space_group_name_H-M   'P 1'
#
loop_
_entity.id
_entity.type
_entity.pdbx_description
1 polymer ?
#
loop_
_entity_poly.entity_id
_entity_poly.type
_entity_poly.pdbx_seq_one_letter_code
_entity_poly.pdbx_strand_id
1 'polypeptide(L)' 'MDKIKLKKICSLLLITVGAILLIIEIASSKKNYYLQSAGIVCLMSGIFIINTSVSSRSTNNNVEYLKNNEEEE' A
#
# COMPACT_ATOMS: atom_id res chain seq x y z
N MET A 1 1.19 9.70 -15.67
CA MET A 1 1.56 8.51 -14.88
C MET A 1 0.32 8.05 -14.12
N ASP A 2 -0.15 6.81 -14.34
CA ASP A 2 -1.43 6.33 -13.78
C ASP A 2 -1.45 6.45 -12.25
N LYS A 3 -2.51 7.09 -11.70
CA LYS A 3 -2.69 7.29 -10.25
C LYS A 3 -2.64 5.97 -9.47
N ILE A 4 -3.01 4.86 -10.12
CA ILE A 4 -2.98 3.50 -9.58
C ILE A 4 -1.53 2.98 -9.42
N LYS A 5 -0.66 3.25 -10.41
CA LYS A 5 0.76 2.88 -10.35
C LYS A 5 1.50 3.69 -9.29
N LEU A 6 1.15 4.97 -9.14
CA LEU A 6 1.67 5.85 -8.08
C LEU A 6 1.27 5.37 -6.66
N LYS A 7 0.03 4.91 -6.46
CA LYS A 7 -0.36 4.33 -5.16
C LYS A 7 0.46 3.08 -4.82
N LYS A 8 0.66 2.18 -5.80
CA LYS A 8 1.50 0.99 -5.60
C LYS A 8 2.96 1.33 -5.28
N ILE A 9 3.56 2.26 -6.01
CA ILE A 9 4.96 2.65 -5.78
C ILE A 9 5.13 3.34 -4.41
N CYS A 10 4.15 4.15 -4.00
CA CYS A 10 4.16 4.82 -2.71
C CYS A 10 4.02 3.83 -1.56
N SER A 11 3.16 2.81 -1.72
CA SER A 11 3.02 1.72 -0.75
C SER A 11 4.30 0.91 -0.61
N LEU A 12 4.95 0.60 -1.73
CA LEU A 12 6.23 -0.12 -1.74
C LEU A 12 7.30 0.68 -1.00
N LEU A 13 7.41 1.99 -1.28
CA LEU A 13 8.34 2.89 -0.58
C LEU A 13 8.08 2.91 0.94
N LEU A 14 6.83 2.98 1.37
CA LEU A 14 6.44 2.93 2.79
C LEU A 14 6.94 1.65 3.48
N ILE A 15 6.78 0.50 2.83
CA ILE A 15 7.23 -0.80 3.36
C ILE A 15 8.75 -0.84 3.44
N THR A 16 9.45 -0.40 2.38
CA THR A 16 10.91 -0.42 2.35
C THR A 16 11.50 0.49 3.45
N VAL A 17 10.94 1.69 3.64
CA VAL A 17 11.37 2.62 4.69
C VAL A 17 11.08 2.05 6.08
N GLY A 18 9.89 1.48 6.31
CA GLY A 18 9.54 0.84 7.58
C GLY A 18 10.47 -0.33 7.94
N ALA A 19 10.81 -1.17 6.95
CA ALA A 19 11.75 -2.27 7.13
C ALA A 19 13.17 -1.78 7.47
N ILE A 20 13.66 -0.75 6.78
CA ILE A 20 14.97 -0.15 7.06
C ILE A 20 15.01 0.43 8.48
N LEU A 21 13.96 1.14 8.91
CA LEU A 21 13.86 1.65 10.28
C LEU A 21 14.01 0.55 11.33
N LEU A 22 13.33 -0.59 11.12
CA LEU A 22 13.41 -1.74 12.03
C LEU A 22 14.80 -2.38 12.04
N ILE A 23 15.44 -2.51 10.88
CA ILE A 23 16.80 -3.05 10.76
C ILE A 23 17.80 -2.14 11.49
N ILE A 24 17.69 -0.82 11.33
CA ILE A 24 18.54 0.15 12.01
C ILE A 24 18.34 0.08 13.53
N GLU A 25 17.09 -0.05 13.97
CA GLU A 25 16.77 -0.16 15.40
C GLU A 25 17.35 -1.45 16.00
N ILE A 26 17.26 -2.58 15.29
CA ILE A 26 17.87 -3.86 15.67
C ILE A 26 19.39 -3.81 15.70
N ALA A 27 20.00 -3.10 14.75
CA ALA A 27 21.46 -2.94 14.68
C ALA A 27 22.00 -1.93 15.71
N SER A 28 21.14 -1.10 16.28
CA SER A 28 21.50 -0.08 17.25
C SER A 28 21.63 -0.67 18.66
N SER A 29 22.75 -0.39 19.34
CA SER A 29 22.96 -0.79 20.74
C SER A 29 22.03 -0.07 21.73
N LYS A 30 21.40 1.03 21.31
CA LYS A 30 20.37 1.73 22.08
C LYS A 30 19.01 1.39 21.50
N LYS A 31 18.29 0.51 22.20
CA LYS A 31 16.90 0.17 21.88
C LYS A 31 16.02 1.41 22.05
N ASN A 32 15.40 1.83 20.96
CA ASN A 32 14.45 2.91 20.94
C ASN A 32 13.09 2.38 20.49
N TYR A 33 12.31 1.94 21.47
CA TYR A 33 10.99 1.35 21.28
C TYR A 33 10.01 2.27 20.52
N TYR A 34 10.21 3.59 20.58
CA TYR A 34 9.43 4.54 19.75
C TYR A 34 9.72 4.36 18.26
N LEU A 35 11.00 4.19 17.91
CA LEU A 35 11.43 4.00 16.52
C LEU A 35 11.00 2.63 16.00
N GLN A 36 11.05 1.62 16.85
CA GLN A 36 10.54 0.28 16.55
C GLN A 36 9.03 0.30 16.26
N SER A 37 8.26 0.94 17.14
CA SER A 37 6.80 1.05 16.99
C SER A 37 6.42 1.85 15.74
N ALA A 38 7.13 2.96 15.47
CA ALA A 38 6.95 3.73 14.25
C ALA A 38 7.24 2.90 12.99
N GLY A 39 8.31 2.10 13.01
CA GLY A 39 8.65 1.17 11.93
C GLY A 39 7.52 0.17 11.65
N ILE A 40 6.98 -0.46 12.70
CA ILE A 40 5.87 -1.44 12.59
C ILE A 40 4.60 -0.79 12.03
N VAL A 41 4.20 0.38 12.54
CA VAL A 41 3.00 1.10 12.08
C VAL A 41 3.13 1.49 10.61
N CYS A 42 4.32 1.94 10.19
CA CYS A 42 4.63 2.29 8.81
C CYS A 42 4.52 1.05 7.89
N LEU A 43 5.07 -0.08 8.34
CA LEU A 43 5.02 -1.36 7.62
C LEU A 43 3.58 -1.87 7.46
N MET A 44 2.80 -1.88 8.54
CA MET A 44 1.41 -2.33 8.52
C MET A 44 0.53 -1.40 7.68
N SER A 45 0.75 -0.10 7.72
CA SER A 45 0.04 0.85 6.84
C SER A 45 0.40 0.63 5.37
N GLY A 46 1.69 0.40 5.07
CA GLY A 46 2.15 0.08 3.73
C GLY A 46 1.53 -1.21 3.18
N ILE A 47 1.45 -2.27 3.98
CA ILE A 47 0.79 -3.53 3.60
C ILE A 47 -0.72 -3.33 3.44
N PHE A 48 -1.37 -2.60 4.35
CA PHE A 48 -2.79 -2.30 4.28
C PHE A 48 -3.16 -1.58 2.98
N ILE A 49 -2.37 -0.59 2.56
CA ILE A 49 -2.58 0.15 1.32
C ILE A 49 -2.39 -0.76 0.09
N ILE A 50 -1.44 -1.69 0.11
CA ILE A 50 -1.31 -2.70 -0.96
C ILE A 50 -2.57 -3.56 -1.01
N ASN A 51 -2.96 -4.16 0.12
CA ASN A 51 -4.10 -5.08 0.20
C ASN A 51 -5.42 -4.42 -0.20
N THR A 52 -5.69 -3.20 0.29
CA THR A 52 -6.92 -2.46 -0.09
C THR A 52 -6.89 -2.04 -1.57
N SER A 53 -5.71 -1.72 -2.11
CA SER A 53 -5.58 -1.39 -3.54
C SER A 53 -5.84 -2.60 -4.46
N VAL A 54 -5.71 -3.84 -3.98
CA VAL A 54 -6.08 -5.03 -4.77
C VAL A 54 -7.60 -5.20 -4.82
N SER A 55 -8.32 -4.87 -3.75
CA SER A 55 -9.78 -4.97 -3.67
C SER A 55 -10.50 -3.98 -4.60
N SER A 56 -9.96 -2.77 -4.79
CA SER A 56 -10.51 -1.73 -5.68
C SER A 56 -10.58 -2.13 -7.17
N ARG A 57 -9.87 -3.18 -7.61
CA ARG A 57 -9.94 -3.63 -9.01
C ARG A 57 -11.23 -4.41 -9.33
N SER A 58 -12.00 -4.82 -8.32
CA SER A 58 -13.26 -5.54 -8.54
C SER A 58 -14.42 -4.64 -9.00
N THR A 59 -14.39 -3.34 -8.67
CA THR A 59 -15.51 -2.43 -9.00
C THR A 59 -15.34 -1.76 -10.36
N ASN A 60 -14.10 -1.45 -10.76
CA ASN A 60 -13.88 -0.65 -11.97
C ASN A 60 -14.01 -1.45 -13.28
N ASN A 61 -13.93 -2.78 -13.21
CA ASN A 61 -14.17 -3.64 -14.37
C ASN A 61 -15.64 -4.02 -14.53
N ASN A 62 -16.57 -3.61 -13.66
CA ASN A 62 -17.99 -3.99 -13.81
C ASN A 62 -18.83 -2.87 -14.44
N VAL A 63 -18.36 -1.63 -14.39
CA VAL A 63 -19.06 -0.46 -14.96
C VAL A 63 -18.87 -0.37 -16.49
N GLU A 64 -17.75 -0.89 -17.01
CA GLU A 64 -17.44 -0.85 -18.44
C GLU A 64 -18.23 -1.90 -19.25
N TYR A 65 -18.62 -3.04 -18.64
CA TYR A 65 -19.49 -4.03 -19.31
C TYR A 65 -20.98 -3.71 -19.16
N LEU A 66 -21.40 -2.99 -18.11
CA LEU A 66 -22.81 -2.62 -17.95
C LEU A 66 -23.24 -1.54 -18.96
N LYS A 67 -22.36 -0.57 -19.26
CA LYS A 67 -22.68 0.54 -20.16
C LYS A 67 -22.85 0.12 -21.64
N ASN A 68 -22.19 -0.97 -22.06
CA ASN A 68 -22.29 -1.45 -23.44
C ASN A 68 -23.55 -2.29 -23.73
N ASN A 69 -24.36 -2.63 -22.72
CA ASN A 69 -25.58 -3.44 -22.91
C ASN A 69 -26.88 -2.59 -22.86
N GLU A 70 -26.78 -1.28 -22.60
CA GLU A 70 -27.95 -0.36 -22.57
C GLU A 70 -28.04 0.53 -23.83
N GLU A 71 -27.06 0.45 -24.75
CA GLU A 71 -27.06 1.20 -26.02
C GLU A 71 -27.53 0.34 -27.22
N GLU A 72 -27.98 -0.91 -27.00
CA GLU A 72 -28.51 -1.83 -28.03
C GLU A 72 -30.03 -2.15 -27.91
N GLU A 73 -30.80 -1.42 -27.09
CA GLU A 73 -32.28 -1.45 -27.08
C GLU A 73 -32.89 -0.16 -27.64
#